data_AF-A0A841BPB7-F1
#
_entry.id   AF-A0A841BPB7-F1
#
_cell.length_a   1.000
_cell.length_b   1.000
_cell.length_c   1.000
_cell.angle_alpha   90.00
_cell.angle_beta   90.00
_cell.angle_gamma   90.00
#
_symmetry.space_group_name_H-M   'P 1'
#
loop_
_entity.id
_entity.type
_entity.pdbx_description
1 polymer ?
#
loop_
_entity_poly.entity_id
_entity_poly.type
_entity_poly.pdbx_seq_one_letter_code
_entity_poly.pdbx_strand_id
1 'polypeptide(L)'
;MAELETIPRAELDTLQRDTLHLASSPTADVLTEGYRSMVEIRAAYRRALHARDEAAAHLVAHEAWSLGDIAHVLCGHRHHTERAAVILAWTQPPDRLPGAQRRLHDAQRTALRLRGLLTLLTGIVEERLAEPPQQSEPDADPVQRLFDAEQQMQRVRTFRDTTEATRDVIGATLVTHHGWRLRQVAAIAEAETTDISAAYAVARLSSPSDADTGALREVSILARHLGAEADRLTAIREAAAAECQAAGLPGLLP
;
A
#
# COMPACT_ATOMS: atom_id res chain seq x y z
N MET A 1 -25.56 6.93 14.94
CA MET A 1 -24.36 7.23 15.77
C MET A 1 -23.38 6.10 15.55
N ALA A 2 -22.39 6.29 14.68
CA ALA A 2 -21.29 5.34 14.57
C ALA A 2 -20.36 5.58 15.76
N GLU A 3 -20.15 4.57 16.59
CA GLU A 3 -19.02 4.59 17.52
C GLU A 3 -17.76 4.68 16.65
N LEU A 4 -16.99 5.77 16.83
CA LEU A 4 -15.68 5.94 16.22
C LEU A 4 -14.79 4.79 16.69
N GLU A 5 -14.71 3.73 15.88
CA GLU A 5 -13.86 2.57 16.11
C GLU A 5 -12.40 3.01 16.05
N THR A 6 -11.87 3.40 17.19
CA THR A 6 -10.43 3.40 17.41
C THR A 6 -9.96 1.96 17.20
N ILE A 7 -8.96 1.77 16.34
CA ILE A 7 -8.35 0.46 16.10
C ILE A 7 -7.96 -0.14 17.45
N PRO A 8 -8.52 -1.30 17.83
CA PRO A 8 -8.21 -1.92 19.10
C PRO A 8 -6.70 -2.14 19.23
N ARG A 9 -6.14 -1.85 20.42
CA ARG A 9 -4.72 -2.08 20.68
C ARG A 9 -4.28 -3.51 20.35
N ALA A 10 -5.14 -4.49 20.63
CA ALA A 10 -4.91 -5.89 20.30
C ALA A 10 -4.78 -6.14 18.78
N GLU A 11 -5.55 -5.44 17.95
CA GLU A 11 -5.43 -5.52 16.49
C GLU A 11 -4.08 -4.96 16.04
N LEU A 12 -3.71 -3.77 16.52
CA LEU A 12 -2.43 -3.13 16.19
C LEU A 12 -1.22 -3.96 16.63
N ASP A 13 -1.29 -4.58 17.80
CA ASP A 13 -0.23 -5.43 18.33
C ASP A 13 -0.14 -6.76 17.54
N THR A 14 -1.25 -7.27 17.00
CA THR A 14 -1.26 -8.41 16.06
C THR A 14 -0.62 -8.04 14.72
N LEU A 15 -1.04 -6.94 14.08
CA LEU A 15 -0.45 -6.48 12.82
C LEU A 15 1.06 -6.26 12.93
N GLN A 16 1.52 -5.70 14.05
CA GLN A 16 2.95 -5.55 14.32
C GLN A 16 3.64 -6.91 14.49
N ARG A 17 3.07 -7.82 15.27
CA ARG A 17 3.64 -9.15 15.49
C ARG A 17 3.78 -9.91 14.17
N ASP A 18 2.76 -9.87 13.34
CA ASP A 18 2.72 -10.57 12.06
C ASP A 18 3.75 -9.98 11.08
N THR A 19 3.88 -8.65 11.03
CA THR A 19 4.93 -7.98 10.23
C THR A 19 6.33 -8.39 10.67
N LEU A 20 6.59 -8.44 11.98
CA LEU A 20 7.89 -8.87 12.52
C LEU A 20 8.15 -10.37 12.33
N HIS A 21 7.10 -11.18 12.34
CA HIS A 21 7.20 -12.60 12.03
C HIS A 21 7.62 -12.81 10.57
N LEU A 22 7.03 -12.06 9.63
CA LEU A 22 7.43 -12.11 8.21
C LEU A 22 8.90 -11.74 8.00
N ALA A 23 9.41 -10.76 8.75
CA ALA A 23 10.83 -10.38 8.69
C ALA A 23 11.78 -11.51 9.15
N SER A 24 11.31 -12.39 10.03
CA SER A 24 12.12 -13.44 10.66
C SER A 24 11.85 -14.84 10.13
N SER A 25 10.82 -15.02 9.30
CA SER A 25 10.45 -16.32 8.73
C SER A 25 11.29 -16.65 7.49
N PRO A 26 12.05 -17.76 7.50
CA PRO A 26 12.82 -18.22 6.33
C PRO A 26 11.97 -18.99 5.31
N THR A 27 10.72 -19.33 5.65
CA THR A 27 9.85 -20.22 4.88
C THR A 27 8.51 -19.60 4.48
N ALA A 28 8.23 -18.36 4.89
CA ALA A 28 6.98 -17.70 4.54
C ALA A 28 6.93 -17.52 3.01
N ASP A 29 5.77 -17.81 2.42
CA ASP A 29 5.42 -17.26 1.11
C ASP A 29 5.23 -15.75 1.29
N VAL A 30 6.35 -15.04 1.36
CA VAL A 30 6.43 -13.60 1.69
C VAL A 30 5.58 -12.80 0.71
N LEU A 31 5.38 -13.30 -0.52
CA LEU A 31 4.53 -12.64 -1.49
C LEU A 31 3.05 -12.75 -1.11
N THR A 32 2.57 -13.95 -0.80
CA THR A 32 1.16 -14.13 -0.40
C THR A 32 0.88 -13.53 0.98
N GLU A 33 1.70 -13.85 1.97
CA GLU A 33 1.50 -13.38 3.35
C GLU A 33 1.79 -11.89 3.47
N GLY A 34 2.85 -11.40 2.82
CA GLY A 34 3.18 -9.97 2.79
C GLY A 34 2.12 -9.16 2.06
N TYR A 35 1.59 -9.64 0.93
CA TYR A 35 0.47 -8.98 0.26
C TYR A 35 -0.76 -8.88 1.17
N ARG A 36 -1.16 -9.99 1.79
CA ARG A 36 -2.29 -10.01 2.74
C ARG A 36 -2.08 -9.01 3.88
N SER A 37 -0.90 -9.03 4.52
CA SER A 37 -0.58 -8.11 5.60
C SER A 37 -0.57 -6.65 5.12
N MET A 38 -0.10 -6.34 3.90
CA MET A 38 -0.20 -4.99 3.34
C MET A 38 -1.65 -4.51 3.20
N VAL A 39 -2.55 -5.38 2.73
CA VAL A 39 -3.98 -5.06 2.59
C VAL A 39 -4.61 -4.79 3.95
N GLU A 40 -4.35 -5.63 4.94
CA GLU A 40 -4.87 -5.48 6.31
C GLU A 40 -4.35 -4.21 6.97
N ILE A 41 -3.05 -3.95 6.89
CA ILE A 41 -2.43 -2.74 7.45
C ILE A 41 -2.94 -1.48 6.74
N ARG A 42 -3.13 -1.48 5.41
CA ARG A 42 -3.74 -0.34 4.69
C ARG A 42 -5.18 -0.09 5.11
N ALA A 43 -5.97 -1.15 5.29
CA ALA A 43 -7.35 -1.01 5.76
C ALA A 43 -7.39 -0.39 7.16
N ALA A 44 -6.55 -0.87 8.08
CA ALA A 44 -6.37 -0.26 9.40
C ALA A 44 -5.88 1.19 9.29
N TYR A 45 -4.89 1.48 8.45
CA TYR A 45 -4.35 2.83 8.26
C TYR A 45 -5.44 3.82 7.82
N ARG A 46 -6.26 3.45 6.85
CA ARG A 46 -7.39 4.27 6.39
C ARG A 46 -8.42 4.54 7.49
N ARG A 47 -8.73 3.55 8.34
CA ARG A 47 -9.60 3.77 9.50
C ARG A 47 -9.00 4.76 10.49
N ALA A 48 -7.70 4.66 10.76
CA ALA A 48 -6.99 5.62 11.62
C ALA A 48 -7.00 7.03 11.05
N LEU A 49 -6.76 7.19 9.74
CA LEU A 49 -6.85 8.47 9.05
C LEU A 49 -8.26 9.06 9.12
N HIS A 50 -9.29 8.26 8.87
CA HIS A 50 -10.68 8.71 8.96
C HIS A 50 -11.03 9.22 10.37
N ALA A 51 -10.71 8.44 11.41
CA ALA A 51 -10.95 8.85 12.80
C ALA A 51 -10.17 10.12 13.19
N ARG A 52 -8.96 10.27 12.67
CA ARG A 52 -8.13 11.48 12.85
C ARG A 52 -8.78 12.68 12.18
N ASP A 53 -9.25 12.53 10.95
CA ASP A 53 -9.81 13.61 10.16
C ASP A 53 -11.14 14.09 10.76
N GLU A 54 -11.99 13.19 11.25
CA GLU A 54 -13.22 13.54 11.97
C GLU A 54 -12.93 14.32 13.25
N ALA A 55 -11.90 13.91 14.01
CA ALA A 55 -11.47 14.64 15.20
C ALA A 55 -10.91 16.02 14.87
N ALA A 56 -10.12 16.13 13.80
CA ALA A 56 -9.61 17.41 13.31
C ALA A 56 -10.76 18.35 12.88
N ALA A 57 -11.74 17.82 12.15
CA ALA A 57 -12.90 18.58 11.71
C ALA A 57 -13.75 19.07 12.89
N HIS A 58 -13.97 18.22 13.90
CA HIS A 58 -14.67 18.60 15.13
C HIS A 58 -13.99 19.76 15.85
N LEU A 59 -12.66 19.68 16.02
CA LEU A 59 -11.90 20.71 16.75
C LEU A 59 -11.95 22.08 16.07
N VAL A 60 -11.91 22.11 14.73
CA VAL A 60 -12.04 23.36 13.97
C VAL A 60 -13.47 23.90 14.04
N ALA A 61 -14.48 23.03 13.91
CA ALA A 61 -15.88 23.44 13.88
C ALA A 61 -16.43 23.87 15.26
N HIS A 62 -15.93 23.27 16.35
CA HIS A 62 -16.54 23.41 17.68
C HIS A 62 -15.60 23.86 18.80
N GLU A 63 -14.28 23.73 18.64
CA GLU A 63 -13.30 24.01 19.73
C GLU A 63 -12.29 25.12 19.37
N ALA A 64 -12.58 25.93 18.35
CA ALA A 64 -11.77 27.08 17.93
C ALA A 64 -10.31 26.78 17.55
N TRP A 65 -10.01 25.54 17.14
CA TRP A 65 -8.69 25.20 16.60
C TRP A 65 -8.48 25.85 15.23
N SER A 66 -7.27 26.34 14.98
CA SER A 66 -6.91 26.87 13.66
C SER A 66 -6.45 25.76 12.70
N LEU A 67 -6.50 26.05 11.39
CA LEU A 67 -5.87 25.18 10.38
C LEU A 67 -4.38 24.97 10.65
N GLY A 68 -3.69 25.93 11.25
CA GLY A 68 -2.29 25.81 11.63
C GLY A 68 -2.07 24.79 12.75
N ASP A 69 -2.96 24.74 13.74
CA ASP A 69 -2.89 23.75 14.82
C ASP A 69 -3.15 22.34 14.27
N ILE A 70 -4.13 22.19 13.39
CA ILE A 70 -4.38 20.92 12.68
C ILE A 70 -3.18 20.54 11.82
N ALA A 71 -2.65 21.45 11.00
CA ALA A 71 -1.49 21.18 10.16
C ALA A 71 -0.26 20.74 10.97
N HIS A 72 -0.05 21.31 12.17
CA HIS A 72 1.01 20.87 13.06
C HIS A 72 0.84 19.42 13.51
N VAL A 73 -0.39 18.98 13.83
CA VAL A 73 -0.64 17.59 14.24
C VAL A 73 -0.54 16.63 13.05
N LEU A 74 -1.17 16.98 11.92
CA LEU A 74 -1.24 16.11 10.74
C LEU A 74 0.11 15.97 10.03
N CYS A 75 0.83 17.09 9.90
CA CYS A 75 2.01 17.21 9.04
C CYS A 75 3.29 17.57 9.80
N GLY A 76 3.23 17.79 11.12
CA GLY A 76 4.39 18.22 11.93
C GLY A 76 4.69 19.72 11.86
N HIS A 77 4.13 20.46 10.88
CA HIS A 77 4.42 21.88 10.68
C HIS A 77 3.18 22.73 10.42
N ARG A 78 3.11 23.87 11.13
CA ARG A 78 1.99 24.83 11.05
C ARG A 78 1.79 25.45 9.68
N HIS A 79 2.81 25.49 8.82
CA HIS A 79 2.74 26.13 7.50
C HIS A 79 2.02 25.28 6.44
N HIS A 80 1.73 24.00 6.71
CA HIS A 80 1.01 23.12 5.79
C HIS A 80 -0.52 23.26 5.90
N THR A 81 -1.02 24.48 6.09
CA THR A 81 -2.46 24.74 6.27
C THR A 81 -3.29 24.36 5.05
N GLU A 82 -2.73 24.46 3.84
CA GLU A 82 -3.42 24.09 2.60
C GLU A 82 -3.80 22.61 2.59
N ARG A 83 -2.87 21.73 2.99
CA ARG A 83 -3.13 20.29 3.09
C ARG A 83 -4.20 19.98 4.14
N ALA A 84 -4.12 20.64 5.30
CA ALA A 84 -5.14 20.51 6.34
C ALA A 84 -6.52 20.97 5.84
N ALA A 85 -6.58 22.10 5.12
CA ALA A 85 -7.82 22.62 4.56
C ALA A 85 -8.49 21.64 3.58
N VAL A 86 -7.71 21.02 2.69
CA VAL A 86 -8.22 20.01 1.74
C VAL A 86 -8.83 18.82 2.49
N ILE A 87 -8.14 18.30 3.51
CA ILE A 87 -8.62 17.16 4.30
C ILE A 87 -9.92 17.51 5.03
N LEU A 88 -9.97 18.68 5.67
CA LEU A 88 -11.16 19.12 6.41
C LEU A 88 -12.35 19.43 5.50
N ALA A 89 -12.12 19.98 4.30
CA ALA A 89 -13.17 20.21 3.32
C ALA A 89 -13.84 18.90 2.86
N TRP A 90 -13.12 17.78 2.96
CA TRP A 90 -13.60 16.46 2.61
C TRP A 90 -14.28 15.71 3.77
N THR A 91 -14.19 16.24 4.99
CA THR A 91 -14.60 15.54 6.20
C THR A 91 -15.74 16.26 6.87
N GLN A 92 -16.87 15.57 7.04
CA GLN A 92 -17.99 16.11 7.79
C GLN A 92 -17.66 16.08 9.29
N PRO A 93 -17.71 17.22 10.01
CA PRO A 93 -17.45 17.23 11.44
C PRO A 93 -18.59 16.52 12.20
N PRO A 94 -18.28 15.60 13.13
CA PRO A 94 -19.29 15.05 14.02
C PRO A 94 -19.78 16.10 15.02
N ASP A 95 -21.08 16.14 15.31
CA ASP A 95 -21.66 17.14 16.24
C ASP A 95 -21.14 17.01 17.68
N ARG A 96 -20.79 15.78 18.09
CA ARG A 96 -20.32 15.47 19.45
C ARG A 96 -19.15 14.51 19.39
N LEU A 97 -18.01 14.96 19.91
CA LEU A 97 -16.83 14.12 20.01
C LEU A 97 -16.08 14.36 21.33
N PRO A 98 -16.50 13.69 22.42
CA PRO A 98 -15.83 13.83 23.71
C PRO A 98 -14.35 13.49 23.62
N GLY A 99 -13.51 14.42 24.08
CA GLY A 99 -12.06 14.28 24.07
C GLY A 99 -11.45 14.35 22.67
N ALA A 100 -12.01 15.16 21.76
CA ALA A 100 -11.57 15.29 20.36
C ALA A 100 -10.06 15.52 20.23
N GLN A 101 -9.46 16.37 21.06
CA GLN A 101 -8.00 16.60 21.05
C GLN A 101 -7.21 15.30 21.30
N ARG A 102 -7.59 14.52 22.33
CA ARG A 102 -6.92 13.25 22.64
C ARG A 102 -7.09 12.26 21.49
N ARG A 103 -8.31 12.15 20.96
CA ARG A 103 -8.64 11.27 19.83
C ARG A 103 -7.83 11.63 18.58
N LEU A 104 -7.70 12.91 18.26
CA LEU A 104 -6.87 13.39 17.15
C LEU A 104 -5.42 12.89 17.28
N HIS A 105 -4.80 13.11 18.45
CA HIS A 105 -3.43 12.70 18.69
C HIS A 105 -3.25 11.17 18.68
N ASP A 106 -4.18 10.43 19.28
CA ASP A 106 -4.11 8.97 19.32
C ASP A 106 -4.32 8.35 17.93
N ALA A 107 -5.28 8.86 17.15
CA ALA A 107 -5.52 8.41 15.78
C ALA A 107 -4.32 8.75 14.86
N GLN A 108 -3.75 9.95 14.97
CA GLN A 108 -2.53 10.31 14.23
C GLN A 108 -1.34 9.44 14.62
N ARG A 109 -1.14 9.14 15.92
CA ARG A 109 -0.07 8.25 16.38
C ARG A 109 -0.25 6.84 15.80
N THR A 110 -1.48 6.33 15.80
CA THR A 110 -1.80 5.02 15.21
C THR A 110 -1.57 5.02 13.70
N ALA A 111 -2.00 6.07 12.99
CA ALA A 111 -1.76 6.23 11.56
C ALA A 111 -0.25 6.23 11.23
N LEU A 112 0.56 6.96 12.00
CA LEU A 112 2.02 6.97 11.83
C LEU A 112 2.65 5.60 12.11
N ARG A 113 2.18 4.86 13.14
CA ARG A 113 2.67 3.50 13.44
C ARG A 113 2.33 2.54 12.30
N LEU A 114 1.10 2.57 11.79
CA LEU A 114 0.66 1.73 10.66
C LEU A 114 1.41 2.10 9.37
N ARG A 115 1.67 3.39 9.12
CA ARG A 115 2.49 3.84 8.00
C ARG A 115 3.91 3.27 8.09
N GLY A 116 4.51 3.28 9.27
CA GLY A 116 5.81 2.66 9.53
C GLY A 116 5.82 1.14 9.31
N LEU A 117 4.73 0.45 9.67
CA LEU A 117 4.59 -0.98 9.38
C LEU A 117 4.47 -1.24 7.86
N LEU A 118 3.74 -0.41 7.11
CA LEU A 118 3.70 -0.51 5.65
C LEU A 118 5.08 -0.33 5.01
N THR A 119 5.84 0.68 5.46
CA THR A 119 7.21 0.90 4.97
C THR A 119 8.11 -0.29 5.30
N LEU A 120 8.05 -0.81 6.53
CA LEU A 120 8.83 -1.99 6.94
C LEU A 120 8.48 -3.22 6.09
N LEU A 121 7.19 -3.50 5.93
CA LEU A 121 6.72 -4.64 5.15
C LEU A 121 7.09 -4.52 3.67
N THR A 122 7.06 -3.31 3.13
CA THR A 122 7.55 -3.04 1.76
C THR A 122 9.02 -3.37 1.64
N GLY A 123 9.87 -2.94 2.59
CA GLY A 123 11.28 -3.30 2.61
C GLY A 123 11.53 -4.81 2.72
N ILE A 124 10.76 -5.52 3.56
CA ILE A 124 10.85 -6.99 3.68
C ILE A 124 10.52 -7.66 2.34
N VAL A 125 9.44 -7.24 1.68
CA VAL A 125 9.05 -7.82 0.39
C VAL A 125 10.09 -7.50 -0.69
N GLU A 126 10.64 -6.28 -0.72
CA GLU A 126 11.70 -5.89 -1.64
C GLU A 126 12.97 -6.72 -1.46
N GLU A 127 13.43 -6.90 -0.22
CA GLU A 127 14.60 -7.73 0.11
C GLU A 127 14.39 -9.17 -0.37
N ARG A 128 13.19 -9.73 -0.15
CA ARG A 128 12.85 -11.11 -0.56
C ARG A 128 12.69 -11.28 -2.06
N LEU A 129 12.21 -10.25 -2.76
CA LEU A 129 12.19 -10.24 -4.23
C LEU A 129 13.59 -10.08 -4.83
N ALA A 130 14.53 -9.48 -4.10
CA ALA A 130 15.92 -9.33 -4.52
C ALA A 130 16.77 -10.58 -4.23
N GLU A 131 16.39 -11.40 -3.24
CA GLU A 131 17.05 -12.67 -2.96
C GLU A 131 16.93 -13.59 -4.18
N PRO A 132 18.05 -14.16 -4.70
CA PRO A 132 17.97 -15.18 -5.73
C PRO A 132 17.11 -16.31 -5.17
N PRO A 133 16.16 -16.86 -5.96
CA PRO A 133 15.29 -17.92 -5.46
C PRO A 133 16.15 -19.02 -4.84
N GLN A 134 15.71 -19.56 -3.71
CA GLN A 134 16.07 -20.93 -3.38
C GLN A 134 15.60 -21.76 -4.57
N GLN A 135 16.53 -22.08 -5.46
CA GLN A 135 16.25 -22.90 -6.63
C GLN A 135 15.46 -24.10 -6.11
N SER A 136 14.26 -24.34 -6.64
CA SER A 136 13.73 -25.71 -6.65
C SER A 136 14.91 -26.56 -7.08
N GLU A 137 15.34 -27.47 -6.22
CA GLU A 137 16.64 -28.14 -6.35
C GLU A 137 16.87 -28.53 -7.82
N PRO A 138 18.08 -28.36 -8.38
CA PRO A 138 18.34 -28.63 -9.79
C PRO A 138 17.94 -30.05 -10.26
N ASP A 139 17.59 -30.94 -9.33
CA ASP A 139 17.06 -32.28 -9.54
C ASP A 139 15.51 -32.37 -9.65
N ALA A 140 14.77 -31.26 -9.53
CA ALA A 140 13.31 -31.25 -9.64
C ALA A 140 12.84 -31.50 -11.10
N ASP A 141 11.87 -32.41 -11.25
CA ASP A 141 11.19 -32.75 -12.50
C ASP A 141 10.82 -31.47 -13.28
N PRO A 142 11.20 -31.33 -14.57
CA PRO A 142 10.81 -30.22 -15.43
C PRO A 142 9.32 -29.88 -15.38
N VAL A 143 8.43 -30.86 -15.23
CA VAL A 143 6.98 -30.64 -15.10
C VAL A 143 6.63 -29.93 -13.81
N GLN A 144 7.27 -30.32 -12.69
CA GLN A 144 7.06 -29.68 -11.39
C GLN A 144 7.58 -28.24 -11.41
N ARG A 145 8.77 -28.01 -12.00
CA ARG A 145 9.33 -26.65 -12.17
C ARG A 145 8.43 -25.76 -13.00
N LEU A 146 7.83 -26.29 -14.08
CA LEU A 146 6.87 -25.54 -14.90
C LEU A 146 5.62 -25.16 -14.09
N PHE A 147 5.03 -26.12 -13.37
CA PHE A 147 3.85 -25.89 -12.54
C PHE A 147 4.10 -24.86 -11.43
N ASP A 148 5.24 -24.97 -10.74
CA ASP A 148 5.62 -24.03 -9.67
C ASP A 148 5.82 -22.62 -10.22
N ALA A 149 6.48 -22.49 -11.38
CA ALA A 149 6.67 -21.21 -12.06
C ALA A 149 5.33 -20.55 -12.45
N GLU A 150 4.37 -21.33 -12.97
CA GLU A 150 3.05 -20.82 -13.33
C GLU A 150 2.26 -20.36 -12.10
N GLN A 151 2.28 -21.12 -11.01
CA GLN A 151 1.62 -20.70 -9.77
C GLN A 151 2.22 -19.41 -9.21
N GLN A 152 3.55 -19.32 -9.15
CA GLN A 152 4.23 -18.12 -8.67
C GLN A 152 3.95 -16.92 -9.58
N MET A 153 3.98 -17.12 -10.90
CA MET A 153 3.72 -16.07 -11.87
C MET A 153 2.30 -15.50 -11.72
N GLN A 154 1.29 -16.34 -11.49
CA GLN A 154 -0.08 -15.88 -11.25
C GLN A 154 -0.19 -15.01 -9.98
N ARG A 155 0.51 -15.39 -8.90
CA ARG A 155 0.53 -14.63 -7.64
C ARG A 155 1.22 -13.28 -7.83
N VAL A 156 2.39 -13.27 -8.44
CA VAL A 156 3.17 -12.04 -8.68
C VAL A 156 2.38 -11.07 -9.57
N ARG A 157 1.74 -11.56 -10.64
CA ARG A 157 0.89 -10.73 -11.51
C ARG A 157 -0.27 -10.10 -10.76
N THR A 158 -1.00 -10.91 -9.97
CA THR A 158 -2.14 -10.39 -9.18
C THR A 158 -1.70 -9.31 -8.18
N PHE A 159 -0.56 -9.53 -7.52
CA PHE A 159 -0.01 -8.57 -6.57
C PHE A 159 0.47 -7.31 -7.29
N ARG A 160 1.13 -7.46 -8.44
CA ARG A 160 1.57 -6.34 -9.28
C ARG A 160 0.39 -5.47 -9.71
N ASP A 161 -0.64 -6.06 -10.30
CA ASP A 161 -1.81 -5.32 -10.81
C ASP A 161 -2.48 -4.51 -9.69
N THR A 162 -2.62 -5.11 -8.50
CA THR A 162 -3.21 -4.42 -7.34
C THR A 162 -2.30 -3.29 -6.83
N THR A 163 -0.99 -3.49 -6.91
CA THR A 163 0.02 -2.50 -6.50
C THR A 163 0.03 -1.31 -7.45
N GLU A 164 0.02 -1.55 -8.77
CA GLU A 164 -0.08 -0.53 -9.80
C GLU A 164 -1.41 0.24 -9.69
N ALA A 165 -2.54 -0.45 -9.52
CA ALA A 165 -3.83 0.22 -9.30
C ALA A 165 -3.82 1.10 -8.03
N THR A 166 -3.17 0.65 -6.95
CA THR A 166 -3.03 1.46 -5.73
C THR A 166 -2.16 2.69 -5.98
N ARG A 167 -1.02 2.52 -6.65
CA ARG A 167 -0.11 3.61 -7.02
C ARG A 167 -0.85 4.67 -7.83
N ASP A 168 -1.63 4.24 -8.81
CA ASP A 168 -2.34 5.14 -9.72
C ASP A 168 -3.43 5.93 -8.98
N VAL A 169 -4.15 5.29 -8.06
CA VAL A 169 -5.14 5.98 -7.19
C VAL A 169 -4.47 6.98 -6.26
N ILE A 170 -3.32 6.65 -5.64
CA ILE A 170 -2.56 7.59 -4.81
C ILE A 170 -2.12 8.78 -5.65
N GLY A 171 -1.53 8.54 -6.82
CA GLY A 171 -1.09 9.59 -7.73
C GLY A 171 -2.24 10.48 -8.19
N ALA A 172 -3.36 9.88 -8.60
CA ALA A 172 -4.56 10.59 -8.99
C ALA A 172 -5.15 11.45 -7.84
N THR A 173 -5.06 10.96 -6.60
CA THR A 173 -5.50 11.70 -5.40
C THR A 173 -4.61 12.92 -5.13
N LEU A 174 -3.28 12.80 -5.33
CA LEU A 174 -2.35 13.94 -5.26
C LEU A 174 -2.66 15.03 -6.30
N VAL A 175 -3.01 14.63 -7.53
CA VAL A 175 -3.40 15.59 -8.57
C VAL A 175 -4.76 16.22 -8.26
N THR A 176 -5.76 15.40 -7.96
CA THR A 176 -7.16 15.82 -7.83
C THR A 176 -7.37 16.74 -6.63
N HIS A 177 -6.79 16.39 -5.47
CA HIS A 177 -7.10 17.07 -4.22
C HIS A 177 -5.96 17.95 -3.71
N HIS A 178 -4.71 17.57 -3.97
CA HIS A 178 -3.53 18.31 -3.48
C HIS A 178 -2.88 19.20 -4.55
N GLY A 179 -3.47 19.30 -5.74
CA GLY A 179 -3.03 20.24 -6.79
C GLY A 179 -1.68 19.92 -7.41
N TRP A 180 -1.16 18.70 -7.25
CA TRP A 180 0.11 18.30 -7.86
C TRP A 180 -0.01 18.23 -9.39
N ARG A 181 1.07 18.59 -10.09
CA ARG A 181 1.08 18.49 -11.55
C ARG A 181 1.15 17.02 -11.96
N LEU A 182 0.25 16.60 -12.86
CA LEU A 182 0.19 15.21 -13.36
C LEU A 182 1.55 14.66 -13.82
N ARG A 183 2.32 15.44 -14.58
CA ARG A 183 3.66 15.01 -15.04
C ARG A 183 4.65 14.77 -13.89
N GLN A 184 4.57 15.56 -12.82
CA GLN A 184 5.43 15.37 -11.65
C GLN A 184 5.02 14.11 -10.88
N VAL A 185 3.73 13.89 -10.72
CA VAL A 185 3.18 12.68 -10.07
C VAL A 185 3.56 11.43 -10.86
N ALA A 186 3.36 11.43 -12.17
CA ALA A 186 3.72 10.32 -13.05
C ALA A 186 5.22 9.98 -12.96
N ALA A 187 6.08 11.01 -12.90
CA ALA A 187 7.52 10.80 -12.71
C ALA A 187 7.88 10.17 -11.35
N ILE A 188 7.20 10.55 -10.26
CA ILE A 188 7.40 9.93 -8.93
C ILE A 188 6.88 8.49 -8.92
N ALA A 189 5.79 8.24 -9.63
CA ALA A 189 5.14 6.94 -9.76
C ALA A 189 5.81 5.99 -10.76
N GLU A 190 6.84 6.44 -11.48
CA GLU A 190 7.45 5.69 -12.59
C GLU A 190 6.37 5.09 -13.53
N ALA A 191 5.33 5.88 -13.83
CA ALA A 191 4.12 5.47 -14.53
C ALA A 191 3.79 6.41 -15.69
N GLU A 192 2.98 5.96 -16.64
CA GLU A 192 2.49 6.85 -17.69
C GLU A 192 1.42 7.80 -17.16
N THR A 193 1.35 8.98 -17.75
CA THR A 193 0.31 9.96 -17.36
C THR A 193 -1.10 9.44 -17.63
N THR A 194 -1.26 8.54 -18.61
CA THR A 194 -2.54 7.89 -18.93
C THR A 194 -3.02 7.00 -17.80
N ASP A 195 -2.14 6.25 -17.15
CA ASP A 195 -2.47 5.31 -16.07
C ASP A 195 -2.99 6.08 -14.86
N ILE A 196 -2.25 7.12 -14.45
CA ILE A 196 -2.68 8.02 -13.38
C ILE A 196 -4.01 8.71 -13.72
N SER A 197 -4.19 9.16 -14.96
CA SER A 197 -5.42 9.85 -15.37
C SER A 197 -6.65 8.93 -15.40
N ALA A 198 -6.46 7.64 -15.72
CA ALA A 198 -7.54 6.65 -15.70
C ALA A 198 -8.11 6.46 -14.28
N ALA A 199 -7.29 6.65 -13.25
CA ALA A 199 -7.70 6.54 -11.85
C ALA A 199 -8.44 7.79 -11.29
N TYR A 200 -8.64 8.87 -12.08
CA TYR A 200 -9.27 10.11 -11.59
C TYR A 200 -10.70 9.92 -11.07
N ALA A 201 -11.48 9.02 -11.67
CA ALA A 201 -12.83 8.75 -11.21
C ALA A 201 -12.82 8.14 -9.79
N VAL A 202 -11.89 7.22 -9.53
CA VAL A 202 -11.73 6.58 -8.22
C VAL A 202 -11.13 7.57 -7.21
N ALA A 203 -10.16 8.39 -7.62
CA ALA A 203 -9.55 9.39 -6.76
C ALA A 203 -10.55 10.45 -6.28
N ARG A 204 -11.53 10.84 -7.10
CA ARG A 204 -12.62 11.73 -6.70
C ARG A 204 -13.52 11.15 -5.60
N LEU A 205 -13.51 9.83 -5.40
CA LEU A 205 -14.25 9.13 -4.36
C LEU A 205 -13.34 8.68 -3.21
N SER A 206 -12.03 8.95 -3.29
CA SER A 206 -11.03 8.54 -2.32
C SER A 206 -10.67 9.71 -1.40
N SER A 207 -10.50 9.43 -0.11
CA SER A 207 -10.09 10.45 0.86
C SER A 207 -8.70 11.02 0.50
N PRO A 208 -8.52 12.35 0.53
CA PRO A 208 -7.22 12.97 0.27
C PRO A 208 -6.15 12.64 1.32
N SER A 209 -6.55 12.13 2.50
CA SER A 209 -5.63 11.83 3.60
C SER A 209 -4.68 10.66 3.37
N ASP A 210 -5.09 9.71 2.53
CA ASP A 210 -4.33 8.48 2.23
C ASP A 210 -3.20 8.73 1.20
N ALA A 211 -3.14 9.94 0.63
CA ALA A 211 -2.20 10.28 -0.43
C ALA A 211 -1.07 11.19 0.05
N ASP A 212 0.16 10.72 -0.11
CA ASP A 212 1.39 11.50 0.01
C ASP A 212 2.46 10.98 -0.97
N THR A 213 3.46 11.80 -1.26
CA THR A 213 4.51 11.45 -2.23
C THR A 213 5.42 10.32 -1.77
N GLY A 214 5.59 10.12 -0.47
CA GLY A 214 6.34 9.00 0.10
C GLY A 214 5.60 7.69 -0.12
N ALA A 215 4.30 7.65 0.16
CA ALA A 215 3.44 6.49 -0.14
C ALA A 215 3.44 6.17 -1.64
N LEU A 216 3.33 7.19 -2.50
CA LEU A 216 3.41 6.99 -3.95
C LEU A 216 4.74 6.34 -4.37
N ARG A 217 5.86 6.84 -3.83
CA ARG A 217 7.20 6.32 -4.14
C ARG A 217 7.38 4.88 -3.68
N GLU A 218 6.95 4.56 -2.47
CA GLU A 218 7.06 3.18 -1.95
C GLU A 218 6.25 2.18 -2.77
N VAL A 219 5.00 2.51 -3.12
CA VAL A 219 4.17 1.63 -3.95
C VAL A 219 4.74 1.51 -5.37
N SER A 220 5.32 2.60 -5.90
CA SER A 220 6.03 2.58 -7.19
C SER A 220 7.23 1.65 -7.18
N ILE A 221 8.07 1.70 -6.14
CA ILE A 221 9.24 0.84 -6.00
C ILE A 221 8.79 -0.62 -5.95
N LEU A 222 7.79 -0.95 -5.12
CA LEU A 222 7.25 -2.31 -5.04
C LEU A 222 6.71 -2.80 -6.39
N ALA A 223 5.95 -1.98 -7.11
CA ALA A 223 5.43 -2.33 -8.44
C ALA A 223 6.57 -2.68 -9.41
N ARG A 224 7.67 -1.91 -9.40
CA ARG A 224 8.85 -2.18 -10.22
C ARG A 224 9.52 -3.51 -9.85
N HIS A 225 9.66 -3.83 -8.57
CA HIS A 225 10.22 -5.11 -8.14
C HIS A 225 9.34 -6.30 -8.54
N LEU A 226 8.02 -6.17 -8.40
CA LEU A 226 7.06 -7.19 -8.86
C LEU A 226 7.07 -7.34 -10.38
N GLY A 227 7.29 -6.25 -11.14
CA GLY A 227 7.50 -6.30 -12.59
C GLY A 227 8.73 -7.11 -12.98
N ALA A 228 9.88 -6.80 -12.37
CA ALA A 228 11.12 -7.55 -12.61
C ALA A 228 11.00 -9.05 -12.25
N GLU A 229 10.27 -9.35 -11.17
CA GLU A 229 10.00 -10.73 -10.76
C GLU A 229 9.07 -11.46 -11.75
N ALA A 230 8.05 -10.78 -12.27
CA ALA A 230 7.18 -11.34 -13.30
C ALA A 230 7.96 -11.68 -14.58
N ASP A 231 8.88 -10.81 -15.00
CA ASP A 231 9.75 -11.03 -16.16
C ASP A 231 10.68 -12.24 -15.93
N ARG A 232 11.26 -12.34 -14.73
CA ARG A 232 12.10 -13.48 -14.32
C ARG A 232 11.33 -14.81 -14.35
N LEU A 233 10.13 -14.85 -13.77
CA LEU A 233 9.28 -16.04 -13.76
C LEU A 233 8.82 -16.44 -15.17
N THR A 234 8.58 -15.45 -16.04
CA THR A 234 8.28 -15.70 -17.45
C THR A 234 9.45 -16.41 -18.15
N ALA A 235 10.68 -15.95 -17.94
CA ALA A 235 11.87 -16.60 -18.50
C ALA A 235 12.08 -18.04 -17.97
N ILE A 236 11.82 -18.28 -16.67
CA ILE A 236 11.89 -19.62 -16.09
C ILE A 236 10.84 -20.55 -16.69
N ARG A 237 9.59 -20.07 -16.82
CA ARG A 237 8.50 -20.83 -17.43
C ARG A 237 8.84 -21.23 -18.87
N GLU A 238 9.38 -20.30 -19.66
CA GLU A 238 9.78 -20.55 -21.05
C GLU A 238 10.92 -21.59 -21.14
N ALA A 239 11.92 -21.51 -20.26
CA ALA A 239 13.00 -22.49 -20.19
C ALA A 239 12.48 -23.88 -19.80
N ALA A 240 11.65 -23.98 -18.75
CA ALA A 240 11.06 -25.25 -18.31
C ALA A 240 10.15 -25.86 -19.39
N ALA A 241 9.38 -25.04 -20.10
CA ALA A 241 8.56 -25.49 -21.22
C ALA A 241 9.42 -26.07 -22.37
N ALA A 242 10.54 -25.43 -22.70
CA ALA A 242 11.47 -25.92 -23.70
C ALA A 242 12.12 -27.27 -23.29
N GLU A 243 12.47 -27.42 -22.01
CA GLU A 243 12.99 -28.70 -21.47
C GLU A 243 11.95 -29.82 -21.54
N CYS A 244 10.69 -29.55 -21.15
CA CYS A 244 9.59 -30.50 -21.28
C CYS A 244 9.38 -30.95 -22.74
N GLN A 245 9.42 -30.00 -23.68
CA GLN A 245 9.32 -30.31 -25.11
C GLN A 245 10.48 -31.18 -25.60
N ALA A 246 11.72 -30.86 -25.20
CA ALA A 246 12.91 -31.64 -25.56
C ALA A 246 12.87 -33.07 -24.98
N ALA A 247 12.25 -33.26 -23.82
CA ALA A 247 12.04 -34.57 -23.19
C ALA A 247 10.91 -35.39 -23.84
N GLY A 248 10.22 -34.86 -24.86
CA GLY A 248 9.10 -35.55 -25.52
C GLY A 248 7.83 -35.64 -24.66
N LEU A 249 7.74 -34.83 -23.60
CA LEU A 249 6.52 -34.73 -22.81
C LEU A 249 5.47 -33.97 -23.65
N PRO A 250 4.21 -34.47 -23.71
CA PRO A 250 3.17 -33.80 -24.47
C PRO A 250 3.06 -32.35 -24.02
N GLY A 251 2.90 -31.43 -24.97
CA GLY A 251 2.80 -30.01 -24.69
C GLY A 251 1.73 -29.75 -23.63
N LEU A 252 2.16 -29.49 -22.41
CA LEU A 252 1.31 -29.04 -21.31
C LEU A 252 0.98 -27.57 -21.59
N LEU A 253 0.17 -27.31 -22.61
CA LEU A 253 -0.38 -25.99 -22.91
C LEU A 253 -1.79 -26.16 -23.49
N PRO A 254 -2.82 -25.53 -22.90
CA PRO A 254 -3.73 -24.73 -23.69
C PRO A 254 -3.06 -23.44 -24.21
#